data_AF-A0AAV2SXK6-F1
#
_entry.id   AF-A0AAV2SXK6-F1
#
_cell.length_a   1.000
_cell.length_b   1.000
_cell.length_c   1.000
_cell.angle_alpha   90.00
_cell.angle_beta   90.00
_cell.angle_gamma   90.00
#
_symmetry.space_group_name_H-M   'P 1'
#
loop_
_entity.id
_entity.type
_entity.pdbx_description
1 polymer ?
#
loop_
_entity_poly.entity_id
_entity_poly.type
_entity_poly.pdbx_seq_one_letter_code
_entity_poly.pdbx_strand_id
1 'polypeptide(L)'
;TDVSISMMRTFSMMLGEVDFLNSFIYPFYGVGNRGSVLYFPKTTFAMLLIFMILMPILLMNLLIGLAVGDIESVKKNAQLKRIAMQVALHTKWETKLPRIIIQYVNKDKVRFYPNAQCTSTILNTISKWLGFWSPYKDCKDNEGPEGSQEDVLWDELEHQKLRLKDISGQLDQQTKLLRLIMQKMEIVSEADDTDEGVTRDMSVMALRGVTHFKSAIIPKIKYASGGSFG
;
A
#
# COMPACT_ATOMS: atom_id res chain seq x y z
N THR A 1 -40.61 6.14 -33.73
CA THR A 1 -40.26 5.11 -32.74
C THR A 1 -39.80 5.80 -31.49
N ASP A 2 -40.38 5.42 -30.35
CA ASP A 2 -40.27 6.16 -29.10
C ASP A 2 -38.82 6.25 -28.62
N VAL A 3 -38.36 7.46 -28.33
CA VAL A 3 -36.99 7.76 -27.85
C VAL A 3 -36.63 6.87 -26.66
N SER A 4 -37.61 6.57 -25.81
CA SER A 4 -37.49 5.68 -24.65
C SER A 4 -37.07 4.24 -25.01
N ILE A 5 -37.60 3.68 -26.11
CA ILE A 5 -37.25 2.33 -26.58
C ILE A 5 -35.80 2.30 -27.08
N SER A 6 -35.37 3.37 -27.75
CA SER A 6 -33.98 3.51 -28.19
C SER A 6 -33.02 3.61 -26.99
N MET A 7 -33.36 4.40 -25.97
CA MET A 7 -32.55 4.52 -24.76
C MET A 7 -32.41 3.18 -24.02
N MET A 8 -33.53 2.45 -23.86
CA MET A 8 -33.51 1.14 -23.22
C MET A 8 -32.69 0.12 -24.02
N ARG A 9 -32.77 0.18 -25.35
CA ARG A 9 -31.95 -0.67 -26.22
C ARG A 9 -30.46 -0.36 -26.09
N THR A 10 -30.07 0.91 -26.02
CA THR A 10 -28.68 1.29 -25.78
C THR A 10 -28.21 0.81 -24.40
N PHE A 11 -29.04 0.88 -23.36
CA PHE A 11 -28.71 0.36 -22.03
C PHE A 11 -28.51 -1.17 -22.02
N SER A 12 -29.39 -1.94 -22.68
CA SER A 12 -29.19 -3.40 -22.86
C SER A 12 -27.90 -3.71 -23.62
N MET A 13 -27.57 -2.91 -24.66
CA MET A 13 -26.28 -3.03 -25.36
C MET A 13 -25.07 -2.69 -24.47
N MET A 14 -25.22 -1.80 -23.47
CA MET A 14 -24.14 -1.51 -22.50
C MET A 14 -23.86 -2.71 -21.59
N LEU A 15 -24.84 -3.55 -21.30
CA LEU A 15 -24.68 -4.79 -20.53
C LEU A 15 -23.95 -5.90 -21.30
N GLY A 16 -23.66 -5.69 -22.59
CA GLY A 16 -22.97 -6.65 -23.47
C GLY A 16 -23.90 -7.37 -24.44
N GLU A 17 -25.22 -7.14 -24.37
CA GLU A 17 -26.20 -7.74 -25.28
C GLU A 17 -26.30 -6.95 -26.59
N VAL A 18 -25.40 -7.23 -27.53
CA VAL A 18 -25.42 -6.61 -28.86
C VAL A 18 -26.06 -7.57 -29.87
N ASP A 19 -27.33 -7.33 -30.20
CA ASP A 19 -28.01 -8.02 -31.30
C ASP A 19 -27.56 -7.44 -32.66
N PHE A 20 -26.35 -7.80 -33.06
CA PHE A 20 -25.68 -7.30 -34.26
C PHE A 20 -26.43 -7.71 -35.54
N LEU A 21 -26.93 -8.94 -35.57
CA LEU A 21 -27.52 -9.56 -36.76
C LEU A 21 -28.88 -8.94 -37.09
N ASN A 22 -29.75 -8.78 -36.09
CA ASN A 22 -31.08 -8.21 -36.33
C ASN A 22 -31.08 -6.69 -36.45
N SER A 23 -30.17 -6.00 -35.76
CA SER A 23 -30.17 -4.54 -35.69
C SER A 23 -29.38 -3.88 -36.82
N PHE A 24 -28.29 -4.52 -37.29
CA PHE A 24 -27.35 -3.90 -38.22
C PHE A 24 -27.17 -4.70 -39.52
N ILE A 25 -27.18 -6.04 -39.49
CA ILE A 25 -26.98 -6.88 -40.69
C ILE A 25 -28.23 -6.96 -41.58
N TYR A 26 -29.41 -7.33 -41.04
CA TYR A 26 -30.63 -7.44 -41.87
C TYR A 26 -31.04 -6.14 -42.57
N PRO A 27 -30.93 -4.95 -41.92
CA PRO A 27 -31.16 -3.65 -42.57
C PRO A 27 -30.12 -3.29 -43.65
N PHE A 28 -28.92 -3.89 -43.59
CA PHE A 28 -27.85 -3.65 -44.57
C PHE A 28 -28.08 -4.44 -45.87
N TYR A 29 -28.53 -5.69 -45.76
CA TYR A 29 -28.82 -6.52 -46.95
C TYR A 29 -30.23 -6.31 -47.53
N GLY A 30 -31.09 -5.52 -46.87
CA GLY A 30 -32.45 -5.27 -47.34
C GLY A 30 -33.38 -6.49 -47.29
N VAL A 31 -32.97 -7.57 -46.62
CA VAL A 31 -33.72 -8.84 -46.49
C VAL A 31 -34.62 -8.84 -45.24
N GLY A 32 -34.74 -7.70 -44.55
CA GLY A 32 -35.52 -7.57 -43.32
C GLY A 32 -37.02 -7.38 -43.56
N ASN A 33 -37.85 -8.13 -42.85
CA ASN A 33 -39.33 -8.07 -42.85
C ASN A 33 -39.93 -6.72 -42.37
N ARG A 34 -39.11 -5.69 -42.13
CA ARG A 34 -39.47 -4.45 -41.42
C ARG A 34 -39.23 -3.15 -42.21
N GLY A 35 -38.87 -3.22 -43.50
CA GLY A 35 -38.76 -2.04 -44.38
C GLY A 35 -37.71 -0.99 -43.95
N SER A 36 -36.90 -1.29 -42.93
CA SER A 36 -35.91 -0.38 -42.37
C SER A 36 -34.60 -0.50 -43.15
N VAL A 37 -34.39 0.41 -44.09
CA VAL A 37 -33.15 0.51 -44.87
C VAL A 37 -32.16 1.39 -44.10
N LEU A 38 -30.90 0.97 -44.04
CA LEU A 38 -29.85 1.75 -43.38
C LEU A 38 -29.35 2.87 -44.32
N TYR A 39 -29.84 4.10 -44.13
CA TYR A 39 -29.52 5.25 -45.00
C TYR A 39 -28.02 5.58 -45.08
N PHE A 40 -27.27 5.40 -43.97
CA PHE A 40 -25.83 5.66 -43.91
C PHE A 40 -25.06 4.47 -43.31
N PRO A 41 -24.67 3.46 -44.12
CA PRO A 41 -24.05 2.25 -43.60
C PRO A 41 -22.65 2.51 -43.03
N LYS A 42 -21.79 3.23 -43.76
CA LYS A 42 -20.40 3.45 -43.34
C LYS A 42 -20.27 4.20 -42.01
N THR A 43 -21.06 5.26 -41.81
CA THR A 43 -21.05 6.04 -40.57
C THR A 43 -21.62 5.27 -39.39
N THR A 44 -22.68 4.48 -39.62
CA THR A 44 -23.28 3.65 -38.56
C THR A 44 -22.32 2.57 -38.07
N PHE A 45 -21.60 1.88 -38.97
CA PHE A 45 -20.57 0.90 -38.57
C PHE A 45 -19.39 1.57 -37.83
N ALA A 46 -18.96 2.76 -38.24
CA ALA A 46 -17.93 3.51 -37.54
C ALA A 46 -18.37 3.91 -36.11
N MET A 47 -19.60 4.42 -35.96
CA MET A 47 -20.17 4.75 -34.64
C MET A 47 -20.36 3.52 -33.76
N LEU A 48 -20.74 2.38 -34.34
CA LEU A 48 -20.88 1.10 -33.63
C LEU A 48 -19.53 0.60 -33.10
N LEU A 49 -18.45 0.68 -33.89
CA LEU A 49 -17.12 0.28 -33.47
C LEU A 49 -16.62 1.12 -32.28
N ILE A 50 -16.76 2.44 -32.37
CA ILE A 50 -16.40 3.36 -31.28
C ILE A 50 -17.25 3.06 -30.03
N PHE A 51 -18.55 2.86 -30.20
CA PHE A 51 -19.46 2.51 -29.12
C PHE A 51 -19.08 1.18 -28.43
N MET A 52 -18.68 0.16 -29.20
CA MET A 52 -18.33 -1.17 -28.69
C MET A 52 -17.03 -1.16 -27.86
N ILE A 53 -16.08 -0.29 -28.21
CA ILE A 53 -14.86 -0.08 -27.41
C ILE A 53 -15.18 0.71 -26.14
N LEU A 54 -15.91 1.83 -26.25
CA LEU A 54 -16.15 2.73 -25.11
C LEU A 54 -17.06 2.12 -24.05
N MET A 55 -18.19 1.53 -24.44
CA MET A 55 -19.25 1.16 -23.50
C MET A 55 -19.14 -0.31 -23.01
N PRO A 56 -19.24 -1.35 -23.85
CA PRO A 56 -19.09 -2.73 -23.36
C PRO A 56 -17.70 -3.07 -22.81
N ILE A 57 -16.62 -2.51 -23.39
CA ILE A 57 -15.25 -2.92 -23.03
C ILE A 57 -14.65 -2.00 -21.97
N LEU A 58 -14.48 -0.71 -22.27
CA LEU A 58 -13.80 0.21 -21.33
C LEU A 58 -14.63 0.49 -20.08
N LEU A 59 -15.94 0.79 -20.23
CA LEU A 59 -16.78 1.11 -19.09
C LEU A 59 -16.96 -0.09 -18.16
N MET A 60 -17.22 -1.30 -18.68
CA MET A 60 -17.31 -2.50 -17.83
C MET A 60 -16.01 -2.79 -17.09
N ASN A 61 -14.87 -2.74 -17.80
CA ASN A 61 -13.57 -3.00 -17.17
C ASN A 61 -13.23 -1.95 -16.09
N LEU A 62 -13.61 -0.69 -16.31
CA LEU A 62 -13.44 0.37 -15.31
C LEU A 62 -14.34 0.15 -14.09
N LEU A 63 -15.62 -0.15 -14.29
CA LEU A 63 -16.55 -0.38 -13.18
C LEU A 63 -16.15 -1.60 -12.35
N ILE A 64 -15.72 -2.67 -13.01
CA ILE A 64 -15.20 -3.86 -12.34
C ILE A 64 -13.91 -3.51 -11.60
N GLY A 65 -12.98 -2.79 -12.23
CA GLY A 65 -11.72 -2.37 -11.61
C GLY A 65 -11.91 -1.52 -10.36
N LEU A 66 -12.84 -0.55 -10.40
CA LEU A 66 -13.19 0.27 -9.23
C LEU A 66 -13.84 -0.58 -8.13
N ALA A 67 -14.80 -1.43 -8.48
CA ALA A 67 -15.45 -2.31 -7.50
C ALA A 67 -14.47 -3.30 -6.85
N VAL A 68 -13.49 -3.81 -7.62
CA VAL A 68 -12.46 -4.72 -7.11
C VAL A 68 -11.44 -3.98 -6.23
N GLY A 69 -11.06 -2.74 -6.58
CA GLY A 69 -10.24 -1.91 -5.70
C GLY A 69 -10.94 -1.56 -4.38
N ASP A 70 -12.23 -1.22 -4.47
CA ASP A 70 -13.05 -0.93 -3.30
C ASP A 70 -13.20 -2.17 -2.39
N ILE A 71 -13.45 -3.35 -2.97
CA ILE A 71 -13.63 -4.57 -2.16
C ILE A 71 -12.33 -5.04 -1.50
N GLU A 72 -11.16 -4.85 -2.13
CA GLU A 72 -9.87 -5.21 -1.55
C GLU A 72 -9.61 -4.40 -0.26
N SER A 73 -9.81 -3.09 -0.31
CA SER A 73 -9.62 -2.20 0.86
C SER A 73 -10.59 -2.55 2.00
N VAL A 74 -11.83 -2.90 1.67
CA VAL A 74 -12.85 -3.34 2.63
C VAL A 74 -12.49 -4.70 3.20
N LYS A 75 -11.99 -5.66 2.39
CA LYS A 75 -11.58 -7.00 2.83
C LYS A 75 -10.42 -6.91 3.83
N LYS A 76 -9.41 -6.08 3.56
CA LYS A 76 -8.26 -5.85 4.47
C LYS A 76 -8.71 -5.40 5.87
N ASN A 77 -9.74 -4.55 5.94
CA ASN A 77 -10.25 -4.01 7.20
C ASN A 77 -11.48 -4.75 7.76
N ALA A 78 -11.98 -5.79 7.08
CA ALA A 78 -13.27 -6.40 7.38
C ALA A 78 -13.29 -7.07 8.76
N GLN A 79 -12.19 -7.73 9.14
CA GLN A 79 -12.10 -8.43 10.43
C GLN A 79 -12.18 -7.45 11.60
N LEU A 80 -11.38 -6.38 11.58
CA LEU A 80 -11.41 -5.34 12.60
C LEU A 80 -12.76 -4.61 12.61
N LYS A 81 -13.29 -4.25 11.43
CA LYS A 81 -14.61 -3.60 11.29
C LYS A 81 -15.74 -4.46 11.85
N ARG A 82 -15.66 -5.78 11.69
CA ARG A 82 -16.63 -6.73 12.26
C ARG A 82 -16.60 -6.72 13.79
N ILE A 83 -15.43 -6.77 14.40
CA ILE A 83 -15.28 -6.72 15.87
C ILE A 83 -15.74 -5.35 16.40
N ALA A 84 -15.28 -4.27 15.77
CA ALA A 84 -15.68 -2.91 16.13
C ALA A 84 -17.21 -2.72 16.06
N MET A 85 -17.86 -3.28 15.05
CA MET A 85 -19.33 -3.25 14.93
C MET A 85 -20.00 -4.01 16.07
N GLN A 86 -19.49 -5.19 16.46
CA GLN A 86 -20.02 -5.95 17.60
C GLN A 86 -19.87 -5.19 18.92
N VAL A 87 -18.70 -4.59 19.16
CA VAL A 87 -18.46 -3.77 20.35
C VAL A 87 -19.38 -2.55 20.37
N ALA A 88 -19.46 -1.82 19.26
CA ALA A 88 -20.34 -0.65 19.13
C ALA A 88 -21.81 -1.02 19.35
N LEU A 89 -22.23 -2.20 18.88
CA LEU A 89 -23.56 -2.72 19.15
C LEU A 89 -23.73 -2.99 20.65
N HIS A 90 -22.83 -3.76 21.27
CA HIS A 90 -22.86 -4.05 22.70
C HIS A 90 -22.94 -2.78 23.57
N THR A 91 -22.12 -1.77 23.30
CA THR A 91 -22.13 -0.49 24.03
C THR A 91 -23.45 0.27 23.86
N LYS A 92 -24.02 0.27 22.63
CA LYS A 92 -25.34 0.89 22.38
C LYS A 92 -26.45 0.20 23.15
N TRP A 93 -26.41 -1.13 23.25
CA TRP A 93 -27.39 -1.90 24.03
C TRP A 93 -27.21 -1.66 25.53
N GLU A 94 -25.98 -1.68 26.03
CA GLU A 94 -25.66 -1.44 27.44
C GLU A 94 -26.15 -0.07 27.90
N THR A 95 -25.98 0.98 27.08
CA THR A 95 -26.45 2.33 27.40
C THR A 95 -27.98 2.44 27.47
N LYS A 96 -28.71 1.61 26.72
CA LYS A 96 -30.18 1.64 26.65
C LYS A 96 -30.87 0.71 27.67
N LEU A 97 -30.14 -0.23 28.26
CA LEU A 97 -30.70 -1.20 29.20
C LEU A 97 -30.75 -0.64 30.63
N PRO A 98 -31.82 -0.91 31.40
CA PRO A 98 -31.90 -0.53 32.81
C PRO A 98 -30.83 -1.27 33.64
N ARG A 99 -30.21 -0.56 34.58
CA ARG A 99 -29.06 -1.05 35.38
C ARG A 99 -29.30 -2.37 36.11
N ILE A 100 -30.55 -2.67 36.45
CA ILE A 100 -30.96 -3.89 37.13
C ILE A 100 -30.62 -5.14 36.29
N ILE A 101 -30.86 -5.08 34.97
CA ILE A 101 -30.61 -6.21 34.06
C ILE A 101 -29.10 -6.43 33.88
N ILE A 102 -28.35 -5.33 33.75
CA ILE A 102 -26.89 -5.39 33.56
C ILE A 102 -26.23 -6.01 34.79
N GLN A 103 -26.63 -5.60 36.00
CA GLN A 103 -26.10 -6.17 37.25
C GLN A 103 -26.44 -7.65 37.43
N TYR A 104 -27.63 -8.08 36.99
CA TYR A 104 -28.03 -9.49 37.10
C TYR A 104 -27.31 -10.39 36.09
N VAL A 105 -27.03 -9.87 34.88
CA VAL A 105 -26.43 -10.63 33.78
C VAL A 105 -24.91 -10.60 33.81
N ASN A 106 -24.29 -9.55 34.34
CA ASN A 106 -22.83 -9.41 34.34
C ASN A 106 -22.18 -10.51 35.20
N LYS A 107 -21.27 -11.27 34.59
CA LYS A 107 -20.49 -12.33 35.24
C LYS A 107 -19.02 -12.11 34.93
N ASP A 108 -18.23 -11.75 35.94
CA ASP A 108 -16.81 -11.39 35.76
C ASP A 108 -15.90 -12.60 35.41
N LYS A 109 -16.39 -13.84 35.60
CA LYS A 109 -15.61 -15.06 35.39
C LYS A 109 -16.42 -16.10 34.63
N VAL A 110 -15.88 -16.57 33.52
CA VAL A 110 -16.44 -17.68 32.73
C VAL A 110 -15.49 -18.88 32.86
N ARG A 111 -16.01 -20.04 33.31
CA ARG A 111 -15.26 -21.30 33.36
C ARG A 111 -15.51 -22.09 32.09
N PHE A 112 -14.47 -22.29 31.28
CA PHE A 112 -14.53 -23.12 30.07
C PHE A 112 -14.02 -24.52 30.36
N TYR A 113 -14.81 -25.54 30.01
CA TYR A 113 -14.42 -26.95 30.10
C TYR A 113 -14.31 -27.50 28.68
N PRO A 114 -13.10 -27.65 28.11
CA PRO A 114 -12.92 -28.02 26.70
C PRO A 114 -13.46 -29.42 26.37
N ASN A 115 -13.63 -30.30 27.38
CA ASN A 115 -14.12 -31.67 27.21
C ASN A 115 -15.55 -31.89 27.74
N ALA A 116 -16.25 -30.84 28.19
CA ALA A 116 -17.64 -30.95 28.62
C ALA A 116 -18.55 -30.56 27.44
N GLN A 117 -19.22 -31.55 26.85
CA GLN A 117 -20.22 -31.29 25.81
C GLN A 117 -21.48 -30.72 26.48
N CYS A 118 -21.68 -29.41 26.36
CA CYS A 118 -22.89 -28.75 26.83
C CYS A 118 -24.10 -29.28 26.03
N THR A 119 -25.09 -29.82 26.73
CA THR A 119 -26.15 -30.73 26.28
C THR A 119 -27.25 -30.14 25.40
N SER A 120 -27.15 -28.87 24.97
CA SER A 120 -28.18 -28.22 24.15
C SER A 120 -27.86 -28.28 22.65
N THR A 121 -27.88 -29.48 22.07
CA THR A 121 -27.54 -29.68 20.65
C THR A 121 -28.56 -29.04 19.69
N ILE A 122 -29.84 -28.97 20.04
CA ILE A 122 -30.91 -28.53 19.11
C ILE A 122 -30.89 -27.01 18.88
N LEU A 123 -30.94 -26.20 19.95
CA LEU A 123 -30.85 -24.73 19.84
C LEU A 123 -29.49 -24.27 19.32
N ASN A 124 -28.41 -24.99 19.66
CA ASN A 124 -27.08 -24.70 19.13
C ASN A 124 -26.97 -25.02 17.63
N THR A 125 -27.73 -25.99 17.11
CA THR A 125 -27.71 -26.33 15.67
C THR A 125 -28.50 -25.31 14.86
N ILE A 126 -29.67 -24.88 15.35
CA ILE A 126 -30.50 -23.88 14.67
C ILE A 126 -29.83 -22.50 14.69
N SER A 127 -29.23 -22.10 15.82
CA SER A 127 -28.51 -20.82 15.91
C SER A 127 -27.20 -20.80 15.11
N LYS A 128 -26.53 -21.95 14.96
CA LYS A 128 -25.41 -22.11 14.01
C LYS A 128 -25.86 -21.98 12.56
N TRP A 129 -27.02 -22.55 12.20
CA TRP A 129 -27.58 -22.47 10.85
C TRP A 129 -28.01 -21.05 10.48
N LEU A 130 -28.62 -20.31 11.42
CA LEU A 130 -29.02 -18.91 11.24
C LEU A 130 -27.84 -17.92 11.27
N GLY A 131 -26.60 -18.38 11.47
CA GLY A 131 -25.40 -17.53 11.41
C GLY A 131 -25.31 -16.42 12.46
N PHE A 132 -26.25 -16.36 13.41
CA PHE A 132 -26.47 -15.22 14.31
C PHE A 132 -25.56 -15.22 15.55
N TRP A 133 -25.07 -16.39 15.99
CA TRP A 133 -24.38 -16.56 17.29
C TRP A 133 -23.06 -17.33 17.24
N SER A 134 -22.32 -17.29 16.14
CA SER A 134 -20.91 -17.68 16.18
C SER A 134 -20.03 -16.42 16.17
N PRO A 135 -19.69 -15.87 17.35
CA PRO A 135 -18.84 -14.68 17.44
C PRO A 135 -17.37 -14.99 17.12
N TYR A 136 -17.00 -16.27 17.01
CA TYR A 136 -15.63 -16.69 16.78
C TYR A 136 -15.64 -17.97 15.94
N LYS A 137 -15.68 -17.82 14.62
CA LYS A 137 -14.98 -18.79 13.77
C LYS A 137 -13.55 -18.30 13.71
N ASP A 138 -12.64 -19.10 14.26
CA ASP A 138 -11.21 -18.98 14.00
C ASP A 138 -11.05 -18.88 12.48
N CYS A 139 -10.65 -17.71 12.00
CA CYS A 139 -10.38 -17.45 10.59
C CYS A 139 -9.09 -18.18 10.20
N LYS A 140 -9.10 -19.51 10.28
CA LYS A 140 -8.25 -20.37 9.46
C LYS A 140 -8.94 -20.56 8.11
N ASP A 141 -9.22 -19.46 7.43
CA ASP A 141 -9.40 -19.51 6.00
C ASP A 141 -7.98 -19.50 5.42
N ASN A 142 -7.65 -20.58 4.69
CA ASN A 142 -6.43 -20.71 3.90
C ASN A 142 -6.49 -19.75 2.70
N GLU A 143 -6.59 -18.46 2.97
CA GLU A 143 -6.39 -17.38 2.02
C GLU A 143 -5.25 -16.54 2.59
N GLY A 144 -4.17 -16.42 1.83
CA GLY A 144 -2.87 -15.92 2.30
C GLY A 144 -2.97 -14.60 3.09
N PRO A 145 -2.11 -14.43 4.11
CA PRO A 145 -2.14 -13.25 4.97
C PRO A 145 -1.45 -12.09 4.25
N GLU A 146 -2.11 -11.50 3.25
CA GLU A 146 -1.58 -10.28 2.62
C GLU A 146 -1.57 -9.08 3.58
N GLY A 147 -2.40 -9.09 4.63
CA GLY A 147 -2.36 -8.07 5.69
C GLY A 147 -1.37 -8.37 6.82
N SER A 148 -1.25 -9.63 7.25
CA SER A 148 -0.44 -9.96 8.45
C SER A 148 1.05 -9.97 8.16
N GLN A 149 1.47 -10.23 6.92
CA GLN A 149 2.89 -10.22 6.57
C GLN A 149 3.44 -8.79 6.54
N GLU A 150 2.69 -7.82 6.03
CA GLU A 150 3.10 -6.42 6.02
C GLU A 150 3.19 -5.86 7.44
N ASP A 151 2.20 -6.10 8.30
CA ASP A 151 2.20 -5.63 9.69
C ASP A 151 3.39 -6.19 10.49
N VAL A 152 3.71 -7.47 10.32
CA VAL A 152 4.89 -8.11 10.95
C VAL A 152 6.19 -7.52 10.40
N LEU A 153 6.27 -7.25 9.10
CA LEU A 153 7.44 -6.63 8.49
C LEU A 153 7.65 -5.19 8.99
N TRP A 154 6.57 -4.42 9.19
CA TRP A 154 6.65 -3.07 9.75
C TRP A 154 7.18 -3.06 11.18
N ASP A 155 6.73 -4.01 12.01
CA ASP A 155 7.22 -4.17 13.38
C ASP A 155 8.71 -4.58 13.41
N GLU A 156 9.12 -5.49 12.53
CA GLU A 156 10.53 -5.84 12.36
C GLU A 156 11.37 -4.65 11.88
N LEU A 157 10.86 -3.85 10.93
CA LEU A 157 11.51 -2.63 10.46
C LEU A 157 11.62 -1.56 11.54
N GLU A 158 10.60 -1.40 12.38
CA GLU A 158 10.62 -0.49 13.51
C GLU A 158 11.68 -0.91 14.53
N HIS A 159 11.71 -2.20 14.86
CA HIS A 159 12.75 -2.76 15.72
C HIS A 159 14.16 -2.58 15.13
N GLN A 160 14.33 -2.77 13.82
CA GLN A 160 15.60 -2.53 13.14
C GLN A 160 16.00 -1.05 13.16
N LYS A 161 15.05 -0.14 12.95
CA LYS A 161 15.28 1.31 13.00
C LYS A 161 15.70 1.78 14.38
N LEU A 162 15.09 1.24 15.44
CA LEU A 162 15.47 1.51 16.82
C LEU A 162 16.90 1.02 17.10
N ARG A 163 17.24 -0.21 16.69
CA ARG A 163 18.60 -0.75 16.81
C ARG A 163 19.64 0.09 16.04
N LEU A 164 19.31 0.53 14.83
CA LEU A 164 20.20 1.39 14.04
C LEU A 164 20.44 2.74 14.73
N LYS A 165 19.40 3.30 15.36
CA LYS A 165 19.48 4.56 16.10
C LYS A 165 20.42 4.43 17.31
N ASP A 166 20.33 3.32 18.04
CA ASP A 166 21.23 3.06 19.17
C ASP A 166 22.69 2.88 18.73
N ILE A 167 22.92 2.12 17.65
CA ILE A 167 24.26 1.94 17.07
C ILE A 167 24.83 3.26 16.58
N SER A 168 24.02 4.08 15.89
CA SER A 168 24.43 5.43 15.47
C SER A 168 24.83 6.29 16.66
N GLY A 169 24.08 6.23 17.76
CA GLY A 169 24.41 6.94 19.00
C GLY A 169 25.74 6.49 19.62
N GLN A 170 26.03 5.18 19.60
CA GLN A 170 27.31 4.65 20.06
C GLN A 170 28.48 5.05 19.16
N LEU A 171 28.29 5.06 17.84
CA LEU A 171 29.32 5.51 16.88
C LEU A 171 29.66 6.99 17.07
N ASP A 172 28.67 7.84 17.35
CA ASP A 172 28.92 9.26 17.65
C ASP A 172 29.72 9.44 18.95
N GLN A 173 29.45 8.63 19.97
CA GLN A 173 30.23 8.63 21.22
C GLN A 173 31.67 8.18 20.99
N GLN A 174 31.87 7.10 20.22
CA GLN A 174 33.21 6.63 19.85
C GLN A 174 33.96 7.67 19.01
N THR A 175 33.28 8.36 18.09
CA THR A 175 33.87 9.43 17.27
C THR A 175 34.32 10.61 18.15
N LYS A 176 33.55 10.98 19.18
CA LYS A 176 33.93 12.01 20.16
C LYS A 176 35.14 11.56 20.99
N LEU A 177 35.16 10.32 21.45
CA LEU A 177 36.28 9.76 22.21
C LEU A 177 37.56 9.71 21.37
N LEU A 178 37.49 9.33 20.09
CA LEU A 178 38.63 9.37 19.18
C LEU A 178 39.17 10.79 18.98
N ARG A 179 38.30 11.80 18.87
CA ARG A 179 38.73 13.22 18.81
C ARG A 179 39.42 13.67 20.09
N LEU A 180 38.92 13.25 21.26
CA LEU A 180 39.54 13.54 22.56
C LEU A 180 40.90 12.85 22.71
N ILE A 181 41.04 11.61 22.25
CA ILE A 181 42.32 10.90 22.24
C ILE A 181 43.29 11.60 21.31
N MET A 182 42.88 11.98 20.10
CA MET A 182 43.73 12.72 19.16
C MET A 182 44.22 14.04 19.75
N GLN A 183 43.33 14.76 20.45
CA GLN A 183 43.67 16.01 21.14
C GLN A 183 44.61 15.78 22.34
N LYS A 184 44.45 14.69 23.08
CA LYS A 184 45.27 14.34 24.26
C LYS A 184 46.57 13.60 23.95
N MET A 185 46.67 12.98 22.77
CA MET A 185 47.90 12.38 22.27
C MET A 185 48.94 13.44 21.89
N GLU A 186 48.58 14.73 21.94
CA GLU A 186 49.49 15.86 21.67
C GLU A 186 50.28 15.65 20.37
N ILE A 187 49.63 15.06 19.36
CA ILE A 187 50.16 15.10 18.01
C ILE A 187 50.02 16.56 17.60
N VAL A 188 51.11 17.32 17.75
CA VAL A 188 51.29 18.61 17.08
C VAL A 188 51.01 18.33 15.62
N SER A 189 49.86 18.77 15.14
CA SER A 189 49.61 18.80 13.71
C SER A 189 50.54 19.89 13.18
N GLU A 190 51.70 19.50 12.65
CA GLU A 190 52.68 20.35 11.97
C GLU A 190 52.07 21.16 10.80
N ALA A 191 50.78 20.97 10.51
CA ALA A 191 50.04 21.65 9.45
C ALA A 191 49.36 22.96 9.87
N ASP A 192 49.42 23.38 11.15
CA ASP A 192 48.91 24.70 11.58
C ASP A 192 50.03 25.75 11.78
N ASP A 193 51.31 25.36 11.64
CA ASP A 193 52.49 26.24 11.81
C ASP A 193 53.07 26.75 10.47
N THR A 194 52.22 27.06 9.48
CA THR A 194 52.66 27.96 8.38
C THR A 194 52.26 29.39 8.71
N ASP A 195 52.97 29.88 9.71
CA ASP A 195 53.19 31.27 10.07
C ASP A 195 53.54 32.08 8.81
N GLU A 196 52.75 33.13 8.58
CA GLU A 196 53.08 34.16 7.61
C GLU A 196 54.33 34.90 8.08
N GLY A 197 55.32 35.06 7.20
CA GLY A 197 56.27 36.17 7.33
C GLY A 197 57.74 35.76 7.33
N VAL A 198 58.34 35.88 6.16
CA VAL A 198 59.80 35.97 5.99
C VAL A 198 60.33 37.23 6.68
N THR A 199 61.29 37.10 7.60
CA THR A 199 62.41 38.03 7.70
C THR A 199 63.74 37.29 7.69
N ARG A 200 64.48 37.57 6.60
CA ARG A 200 65.90 37.32 6.32
C ARG A 200 66.77 37.15 7.58
N ASP A 201 67.51 36.05 7.64
CA ASP A 201 68.96 36.01 7.97
C ASP A 201 69.44 34.56 8.20
N MET A 202 69.53 33.74 7.13
CA MET A 202 70.32 32.50 7.18
C MET A 202 70.66 31.94 5.79
N SER A 203 70.87 32.81 4.79
CA SER A 203 71.09 32.36 3.40
C SER A 203 72.55 31.97 3.05
N VAL A 204 73.43 31.69 4.02
CA VAL A 204 74.88 31.54 3.72
C VAL A 204 75.48 30.16 3.99
N MET A 205 74.80 29.21 4.66
CA MET A 205 75.49 27.97 5.09
C MET A 205 75.10 26.64 4.43
N ALA A 206 74.03 26.54 3.64
CA ALA A 206 73.56 25.25 3.13
C ALA A 206 73.77 25.01 1.62
N LEU A 207 74.81 25.61 1.03
CA LEU A 207 75.20 25.45 -0.38
C LEU A 207 76.00 24.15 -0.66
N ARG A 208 75.63 23.02 -0.03
CA ARG A 208 76.30 21.73 -0.25
C ARG A 208 75.32 20.58 -0.31
N GLY A 209 75.27 19.92 -1.46
CA GLY A 209 74.69 18.58 -1.61
C GLY A 209 73.24 18.61 -2.06
N VAL A 210 72.92 18.88 -3.33
CA VAL A 210 73.06 17.92 -4.44
C VAL A 210 72.50 16.56 -4.04
N THR A 211 71.49 15.96 -4.66
CA THR A 211 70.55 16.28 -5.72
C THR A 211 69.72 15.00 -5.90
N HIS A 212 68.48 15.15 -6.35
CA HIS A 212 67.74 14.16 -7.15
C HIS A 212 67.44 12.78 -6.55
N PHE A 213 66.18 12.56 -6.14
CA PHE A 213 65.26 11.73 -6.94
C PHE A 213 63.81 11.97 -6.53
N LYS A 214 63.15 12.91 -7.20
CA LYS A 214 61.71 13.12 -7.21
C LYS A 214 61.25 12.84 -8.64
N SER A 215 60.39 11.86 -8.86
CA SER A 215 59.41 11.89 -9.96
C SER A 215 58.50 10.67 -9.88
N ALA A 216 57.23 10.88 -9.54
CA ALA A 216 56.11 10.60 -10.44
C ALA A 216 54.79 10.60 -9.63
N ILE A 217 54.00 11.68 -9.78
CA ILE A 217 52.69 11.71 -10.46
C ILE A 217 51.50 11.50 -9.49
N ILE A 218 50.93 12.65 -9.13
CA ILE A 218 49.57 12.94 -8.61
C ILE A 218 48.59 12.91 -9.83
N PRO A 219 47.24 13.10 -9.79
CA PRO A 219 46.21 13.02 -8.73
C PRO A 219 44.86 12.33 -9.12
N LYS A 220 44.04 12.07 -8.08
CA LYS A 220 42.57 12.27 -7.90
C LYS A 220 41.57 11.67 -8.96
N ILE A 221 40.28 11.41 -8.70
CA ILE A 221 39.20 12.12 -7.98
C ILE A 221 38.07 11.15 -7.57
N LYS A 222 37.41 11.49 -6.46
CA LYS A 222 36.17 10.96 -5.88
C LYS A 222 34.94 11.69 -6.48
N TYR A 223 33.90 10.98 -6.87
CA TYR A 223 32.59 11.53 -7.29
C TYR A 223 31.68 11.84 -6.10
N ALA A 224 30.92 12.94 -6.19
CA ALA A 224 29.52 13.13 -5.72
C ALA A 224 29.12 14.59 -6.02
N SER A 225 28.17 14.89 -6.91
CA SER A 225 26.70 14.77 -6.80
C SER A 225 26.03 16.07 -6.34
N GLY A 226 24.94 16.42 -7.05
CA GLY A 226 24.00 17.51 -6.79
C GLY A 226 24.12 18.63 -7.83
N GLY A 227 23.13 18.98 -8.63
CA GLY A 227 21.70 18.65 -8.68
C GLY A 227 20.97 19.77 -9.43
N SER A 228 19.72 19.51 -9.80
CA SER A 228 18.73 20.45 -10.37
C SER A 228 18.69 20.58 -11.90
N PHE A 229 18.02 19.60 -12.52
CA PHE A 229 17.34 19.76 -13.81
C PHE A 229 16.03 20.53 -13.60
N GLY A 230 15.78 21.50 -14.49
CA GLY A 230 14.42 21.81 -14.97
C GLY A 230 14.13 21.03 -16.24
#